data_AF-A0A665VDZ7-F1
#
_entry.id   AF-A0A665VDZ7-F1
#
_cell.length_a   1.000
_cell.length_b   1.000
_cell.length_c   1.000
_cell.angle_alpha   90.00
_cell.angle_beta   90.00
_cell.angle_gamma   90.00
#
_symmetry.space_group_name_H-M   'P 1'
#
loop_
_entity.id
_entity.type
_entity.pdbx_description
1 polymer ?
#
loop_
_entity_poly.entity_id
_entity_poly.type
_entity_poly.pdbx_seq_one_letter_code
_entity_poly.pdbx_strand_id
1 'polypeptide(L)'
;MAEPDYLEGDCDELIKPKKLINPVKTSRNHQDLHRELLMNQKRGLAPQNKPELQKVLEKRKREQVLKAQKEEQEAHKKRSDLEIELMKRTNYSIFNLKLPLLQLELEQQKIDEEQENTPEFVKMKSNLRRTKQETEGEERTT
;
A
#
# COMPACT_ATOMS: atom_id res chain seq x y z
N MET A 1 -51.50 -0.25 97.18
CA MET A 1 -50.78 -1.19 96.30
C MET A 1 -51.01 -0.67 94.89
N ALA A 2 -49.99 -0.13 94.22
CA ALA A 2 -50.14 0.48 92.90
C ALA A 2 -49.77 -0.55 91.81
N GLU A 3 -50.58 -0.66 90.76
CA GLU A 3 -50.37 -1.56 89.62
C GLU A 3 -49.14 -1.16 88.79
N PRO A 4 -48.41 -2.11 88.18
CA PRO A 4 -47.26 -1.80 87.33
C PRO A 4 -47.71 -1.35 85.95
N ASP A 5 -47.12 -0.26 85.47
CA ASP A 5 -47.34 0.32 84.15
C ASP A 5 -46.61 -0.51 83.09
N TYR A 6 -47.35 -1.22 82.23
CA TYR A 6 -46.80 -2.12 81.20
C TYR A 6 -46.97 -1.57 79.79
N LEU A 7 -46.82 -0.27 79.53
CA LEU A 7 -47.02 0.26 78.17
C LEU A 7 -46.12 1.45 77.84
N GLU A 8 -44.79 1.31 77.97
CA GLU A 8 -43.88 2.17 77.20
C GLU A 8 -42.44 1.62 77.16
N GLY A 9 -42.31 0.34 76.79
CA GLY A 9 -41.04 -0.20 76.33
C GLY A 9 -40.96 0.00 74.83
N ASP A 10 -40.40 1.12 74.38
CA ASP A 10 -39.94 1.26 73.00
C ASP A 10 -39.02 0.06 72.72
N CYS A 11 -39.44 -0.83 71.82
CA CYS A 11 -38.76 -2.10 71.52
C CYS A 11 -37.46 -1.83 70.75
N ASP A 12 -36.48 -1.22 71.42
CA ASP A 12 -35.12 -0.97 70.92
C ASP A 12 -34.25 -2.24 70.88
N GLU A 13 -34.77 -3.37 71.39
CA GLU A 13 -34.11 -4.69 71.31
C GLU A 13 -34.30 -5.39 69.96
N LEU A 14 -35.12 -4.85 69.05
CA LEU A 14 -35.32 -5.44 67.72
C LEU A 14 -34.14 -5.11 66.78
N ILE A 15 -33.33 -6.12 66.44
CA ILE A 15 -32.22 -5.99 65.49
C ILE A 15 -32.75 -5.59 64.12
N LYS A 16 -32.54 -4.32 63.75
CA LYS A 16 -32.87 -3.80 62.41
C LYS A 16 -31.83 -4.29 61.40
N PRO A 17 -32.22 -4.86 60.25
CA PRO A 17 -31.26 -5.30 59.23
C PRO A 17 -30.45 -4.10 58.72
N LYS A 18 -29.13 -4.15 58.92
CA LYS A 18 -28.19 -3.13 58.45
C LYS A 18 -27.86 -3.39 56.98
N LYS A 19 -27.96 -2.34 56.15
CA LYS A 19 -27.55 -2.43 54.74
C LYS A 19 -26.04 -2.68 54.67
N LEU A 20 -25.65 -3.77 54.01
CA LEU A 20 -24.25 -4.06 53.75
C LEU A 20 -23.65 -2.97 52.86
N ILE A 21 -22.46 -2.51 53.24
CA ILE A 21 -21.76 -1.46 52.54
C ILE A 21 -21.11 -2.05 51.29
N ASN A 22 -21.44 -1.50 50.12
CA ASN A 22 -20.88 -1.96 48.86
C ASN A 22 -19.43 -1.45 48.70
N PRO A 23 -18.41 -2.34 48.68
CA PRO A 23 -17.00 -1.93 48.59
C PRO A 23 -16.66 -1.19 47.30
N VAL A 24 -17.41 -1.43 46.22
CA VAL A 24 -17.28 -0.75 44.92
C VAL A 24 -17.78 0.69 45.00
N LYS A 25 -18.79 0.94 45.85
CA LYS A 25 -19.35 2.27 46.08
C LYS A 25 -18.62 3.02 47.18
N THR A 26 -17.87 2.37 48.06
CA THR A 26 -17.03 3.09 49.03
C THR A 26 -15.68 3.49 48.46
N SER A 27 -15.12 2.71 47.54
CA SER A 27 -13.85 3.05 46.90
C SER A 27 -14.02 4.20 45.90
N ARG A 28 -13.53 5.39 46.28
CA ARG A 28 -13.54 6.56 45.40
C ARG A 28 -12.77 6.31 44.11
N ASN A 29 -11.59 5.68 44.22
CA ASN A 29 -10.74 5.33 43.08
C ASN A 29 -11.48 4.46 42.06
N HIS A 30 -12.26 3.47 42.52
CA HIS A 30 -13.06 2.63 41.63
C HIS A 30 -14.14 3.45 40.90
N GLN A 31 -14.84 4.34 41.62
CA GLN A 31 -15.87 5.18 40.99
C GLN A 31 -15.29 6.13 39.95
N ASP A 32 -14.13 6.71 40.24
CA ASP A 32 -13.47 7.65 39.33
C ASP A 32 -12.95 6.92 38.07
N LEU A 33 -12.37 5.73 38.22
CA LEU A 33 -12.02 4.88 37.09
C LEU A 33 -13.25 4.50 36.25
N HIS A 34 -14.36 4.12 36.88
CA HIS A 34 -15.61 3.79 36.16
C HIS A 34 -16.13 5.00 35.37
N ARG A 35 -16.08 6.19 35.95
CA ARG A 35 -16.47 7.45 35.29
C ARG A 35 -15.57 7.75 34.10
N GLU A 36 -14.26 7.61 34.26
CA GLU A 36 -13.27 7.83 33.22
C GLU A 36 -13.48 6.86 32.04
N LEU A 37 -13.67 5.56 32.32
CA LEU A 37 -13.93 4.55 31.29
C LEU A 37 -15.19 4.88 30.48
N LEU A 38 -16.28 5.27 31.13
CA LEU A 38 -17.51 5.69 30.45
C LEU A 38 -17.31 6.96 29.62
N MET A 39 -16.53 7.92 30.12
CA MET A 39 -16.17 9.13 29.36
C MET A 39 -15.33 8.80 28.12
N ASN A 40 -14.34 7.92 28.25
CA ASN A 40 -13.49 7.49 27.15
C ASN A 40 -14.27 6.70 26.09
N GLN A 41 -15.23 5.88 26.52
CA GLN A 41 -16.15 5.19 25.61
C GLN A 41 -17.02 6.19 24.84
N LYS A 42 -17.65 7.16 25.53
CA LYS A 42 -18.46 8.22 24.90
C LYS A 42 -17.65 9.11 23.95
N ARG A 43 -16.38 9.34 24.26
CA ARG A 43 -15.45 10.12 23.42
C ARG A 43 -14.79 9.30 22.30
N GLY A 44 -15.08 7.99 22.20
CA GLY A 44 -14.49 7.12 21.18
C GLY A 44 -12.97 6.88 21.35
N LEU A 45 -12.42 7.23 22.53
CA LEU A 45 -11.01 7.05 22.89
C LEU A 45 -10.72 5.69 23.52
N ALA A 46 -11.76 4.97 23.94
CA ALA A 46 -11.61 3.58 24.33
C ALA A 46 -10.99 2.78 23.18
N PRO A 47 -10.24 1.68 23.46
CA PRO A 47 -9.97 0.64 22.48
C PRO A 47 -11.31 0.00 22.10
N GLN A 48 -12.08 0.72 21.28
CA GLN A 48 -13.22 0.15 20.61
C GLN A 48 -12.62 -0.99 19.80
N ASN A 49 -13.16 -2.20 19.94
CA ASN A 49 -12.98 -3.25 18.96
C ASN A 49 -13.64 -2.79 17.65
N LYS A 50 -13.11 -1.71 17.05
CA LYS A 50 -13.55 -1.21 15.77
C LYS A 50 -13.44 -2.41 14.84
N PRO A 51 -14.49 -2.73 14.08
CA PRO A 51 -14.41 -3.81 13.12
C PRO A 51 -13.22 -3.54 12.20
N GLU A 52 -12.48 -4.60 11.84
CA GLU A 52 -11.25 -4.49 11.07
C GLU A 52 -11.43 -3.66 9.79
N LEU A 53 -12.60 -3.77 9.15
CA LEU A 53 -12.97 -2.96 8.00
C LEU A 53 -12.90 -1.45 8.29
N GLN A 54 -13.44 -0.99 9.42
CA GLN A 54 -13.42 0.43 9.79
C GLN A 54 -11.99 0.92 10.04
N LYS A 55 -11.14 0.11 10.71
CA LYS A 55 -9.72 0.43 10.89
C LYS A 55 -9.00 0.58 9.55
N VAL A 56 -9.25 -0.34 8.61
CA VAL A 56 -8.67 -0.32 7.27
C VAL A 56 -9.13 0.90 6.48
N LEU A 57 -10.42 1.25 6.54
CA LEU A 57 -10.95 2.45 5.87
C LEU A 57 -10.39 3.75 6.46
N GLU A 58 -10.30 3.86 7.79
CA GLU A 58 -9.68 5.00 8.47
C GLU A 58 -8.20 5.14 8.10
N LYS A 59 -7.46 4.01 8.09
CA LYS A 59 -6.05 3.96 7.67
C LYS A 59 -5.89 4.40 6.22
N ARG A 60 -6.68 3.84 5.30
CA ARG A 60 -6.65 4.21 3.88
C ARG A 60 -6.94 5.69 3.66
N LYS A 61 -7.93 6.24 4.38
CA LYS A 61 -8.26 7.67 4.31
C LYS A 61 -7.09 8.54 4.77
N ARG A 62 -6.43 8.16 5.87
CA ARG A 62 -5.23 8.87 6.36
C ARG A 62 -4.08 8.80 5.36
N GLU A 63 -3.81 7.64 4.80
CA GLU A 63 -2.75 7.44 3.79
C GLU A 63 -3.00 8.26 2.54
N GLN A 64 -4.24 8.34 2.06
CA GLN A 64 -4.61 9.18 0.90
C GLN A 64 -4.36 10.66 1.16
N VAL A 65 -4.76 11.16 2.34
CA VAL A 65 -4.53 12.56 2.72
C VAL A 65 -3.03 12.84 2.82
N LEU A 66 -2.27 11.94 3.45
CA LEU A 66 -0.82 12.12 3.58
C LEU A 66 -0.12 12.11 2.22
N LYS A 67 -0.55 11.22 1.32
CA LYS A 67 -0.03 11.15 -0.06
C LYS A 67 -0.34 12.42 -0.85
N ALA A 68 -1.58 12.90 -0.80
CA ALA A 68 -1.98 14.14 -1.45
C ALA A 68 -1.18 15.34 -0.91
N GLN A 69 -1.01 15.42 0.42
CA GLN A 69 -0.20 16.48 1.03
C GLN A 69 1.28 16.40 0.62
N LYS A 70 1.84 15.20 0.50
CA LYS A 70 3.21 14.99 0.04
C LYS A 70 3.38 15.38 -1.43
N GLU A 71 2.45 14.99 -2.29
CA GLU A 71 2.44 15.37 -3.71
C GLU A 71 2.27 16.89 -3.89
N GLU A 72 1.42 17.52 -3.09
CA GLU A 72 1.26 18.98 -3.07
C GLU A 72 2.56 19.66 -2.60
N GLN A 73 3.19 19.17 -1.53
CA GLN A 73 4.50 19.67 -1.09
C GLN A 73 5.58 19.47 -2.15
N GLU A 74 5.59 18.35 -2.85
CA GLU A 74 6.54 18.06 -3.93
C GLU A 74 6.29 18.91 -5.17
N ALA A 75 5.03 19.26 -5.46
CA ALA A 75 4.65 20.19 -6.52
C ALA A 75 4.99 21.65 -6.18
N HIS A 76 4.83 22.06 -4.91
CA HIS A 76 5.19 23.41 -4.45
C HIS A 76 6.70 23.56 -4.20
N LYS A 77 7.42 22.47 -3.94
CA LYS A 77 8.89 22.47 -3.91
C LYS A 77 9.37 22.62 -5.35
N LYS A 78 9.74 23.84 -5.74
CA LYS A 78 10.45 24.08 -7.00
C LYS A 78 11.64 23.10 -7.06
N ARG A 79 11.67 22.24 -8.09
CA ARG A 79 12.80 21.32 -8.32
C ARG A 79 14.10 22.11 -8.30
N SER A 80 15.12 21.56 -7.66
CA SER A 80 16.42 22.24 -7.56
C SER A 80 17.04 22.41 -8.94
N ASP A 81 17.80 23.48 -9.16
CA ASP A 81 18.56 23.69 -10.41
C ASP A 81 19.41 22.46 -10.77
N LEU A 82 20.03 21.81 -9.78
CA LEU A 82 20.79 20.57 -9.95
C LEU A 82 19.91 19.39 -10.43
N GLU A 83 18.71 19.26 -9.88
CA GLU A 83 17.75 18.20 -10.24
C GLU A 83 17.26 18.37 -11.69
N ILE A 84 17.04 19.61 -12.11
CA ILE A 84 16.67 19.96 -13.48
C ILE A 84 17.82 19.58 -14.44
N GLU A 85 19.06 19.90 -14.08
CA GLU A 85 20.24 19.59 -14.89
C GLU A 85 20.47 18.07 -15.03
N LEU A 86 20.31 17.31 -13.94
CA LEU A 86 20.37 15.84 -13.95
C LEU A 86 19.30 15.23 -14.85
N MET A 87 18.07 15.75 -14.78
CA MET A 87 16.97 15.29 -15.62
C MET A 87 17.25 15.58 -17.10
N LYS A 88 17.75 16.78 -17.44
CA LYS A 88 18.18 17.12 -18.80
C LYS A 88 19.26 16.18 -19.31
N ARG A 89 20.31 15.93 -18.52
CA ARG A 89 21.42 15.03 -18.89
C ARG A 89 20.93 13.60 -19.10
N THR A 90 20.05 13.11 -18.25
CA THR A 90 19.45 11.77 -18.38
C THR A 90 18.61 11.66 -19.65
N ASN A 91 17.73 12.63 -19.91
CA ASN A 91 16.91 12.66 -21.13
C ASN A 91 17.76 12.76 -22.38
N TYR A 92 18.80 13.60 -22.36
CA TYR A 92 19.74 13.70 -23.47
C TYR A 92 20.47 12.39 -23.71
N SER A 93 20.94 11.73 -22.65
CA SER A 93 21.56 10.40 -22.76
C SER A 93 20.60 9.38 -23.37
N ILE A 94 19.38 9.28 -22.86
CA ILE A 94 18.36 8.36 -23.38
C ILE A 94 18.08 8.66 -24.86
N PHE A 95 17.93 9.92 -25.23
CA PHE A 95 17.70 10.33 -26.61
C PHE A 95 18.84 9.93 -27.54
N ASN A 96 20.09 10.18 -27.14
CA ASN A 96 21.27 9.80 -27.93
C ASN A 96 21.46 8.28 -28.03
N LEU A 97 21.01 7.51 -27.04
CA LEU A 97 21.01 6.05 -27.16
C LEU A 97 19.87 5.56 -28.06
N LYS A 98 18.68 6.17 -27.96
CA LYS A 98 17.48 5.72 -28.67
C LYS A 98 17.50 6.06 -30.16
N LEU A 99 18.07 7.19 -30.55
CA LEU A 99 18.15 7.62 -31.95
C LEU A 99 18.88 6.60 -32.85
N PRO A 100 20.12 6.16 -32.55
CA PRO A 100 20.84 5.19 -33.36
C PRO A 100 20.14 3.83 -33.42
N LEU A 101 19.53 3.39 -32.32
CA LEU A 101 18.77 2.14 -32.27
C LEU A 101 17.60 2.17 -33.25
N LEU A 102 16.85 3.28 -33.27
CA LEU A 102 15.73 3.46 -34.19
C LEU A 102 16.20 3.54 -35.66
N GLN A 103 17.36 4.16 -35.91
CA GLN A 103 17.96 4.22 -37.25
C GLN A 103 18.32 2.81 -37.76
N LEU A 104 18.95 2.00 -36.91
CA LEU A 104 19.35 0.63 -37.24
C LEU A 104 18.13 -0.26 -37.49
N GLU A 105 17.08 -0.13 -36.69
CA GLU A 105 15.83 -0.86 -36.88
C GLU A 105 15.16 -0.52 -38.22
N LEU A 106 15.19 0.75 -38.62
CA LEU A 106 14.68 1.19 -39.93
C LEU A 106 15.53 0.66 -41.10
N GLU A 107 16.85 0.63 -40.96
CA GLU A 107 17.74 0.05 -41.99
C GLU A 107 17.52 -1.46 -42.14
N GLN A 108 17.36 -2.19 -41.03
CA GLN A 108 17.06 -3.61 -41.06
C GLN A 108 15.73 -3.88 -41.76
N GLN A 109 14.68 -3.11 -41.45
CA GLN A 109 13.38 -3.23 -42.12
C GLN A 109 13.50 -3.02 -43.63
N LYS A 110 14.27 -2.03 -44.08
CA LYS A 110 14.51 -1.80 -45.52
C LYS A 110 15.22 -2.97 -46.20
N ILE A 111 16.22 -3.56 -45.53
CA ILE A 111 16.94 -4.73 -46.05
C ILE A 111 16.00 -5.92 -46.17
N ASP A 112 15.15 -6.14 -45.16
CA ASP A 112 14.19 -7.24 -45.14
C ASP A 112 13.12 -7.05 -46.23
N GLU A 113 12.60 -5.84 -46.41
CA GLU A 113 11.67 -5.48 -47.50
C GLU A 113 12.30 -5.68 -48.89
N GLU A 114 13.55 -5.24 -49.08
CA GLU A 114 14.27 -5.41 -50.34
C GLU A 114 14.56 -6.89 -50.62
N GLN A 115 14.89 -7.67 -49.59
CA GLN A 115 14.96 -9.12 -49.70
C GLN A 115 13.63 -9.72 -50.10
N GLU A 116 12.52 -9.35 -49.45
CA GLU A 116 11.20 -9.90 -49.77
C GLU A 116 10.80 -9.60 -51.23
N ASN A 117 11.00 -8.36 -51.68
CA ASN A 117 10.71 -7.90 -53.04
C ASN A 117 11.66 -8.47 -54.11
N THR A 118 12.82 -9.00 -53.72
CA THR A 118 13.74 -9.64 -54.66
C THR A 118 13.13 -10.93 -55.23
N PRO A 119 13.11 -11.14 -56.56
CA PRO A 119 12.55 -12.35 -57.16
C PRO A 119 13.22 -13.65 -56.70
N GLU A 120 12.44 -14.71 -56.49
CA GLU A 120 12.93 -15.99 -55.92
C GLU A 120 14.06 -16.64 -56.73
N PHE A 121 14.04 -16.53 -58.06
CA PHE A 121 15.08 -17.11 -58.91
C PHE A 121 16.46 -16.48 -58.68
N VAL A 122 16.52 -15.24 -58.17
CA VAL A 122 17.78 -14.59 -57.77
C VAL A 122 18.26 -15.14 -56.42
N LYS A 123 17.33 -15.33 -55.46
CA LYS A 123 17.61 -15.94 -54.15
C LYS A 123 18.15 -17.36 -54.28
N MET A 124 17.62 -18.13 -55.23
CA MET A 124 18.01 -19.52 -55.49
C MET A 124 19.35 -19.67 -56.25
N LYS A 125 19.88 -18.62 -56.88
CA LYS A 125 21.13 -18.71 -57.68
C LYS A 125 22.38 -19.00 -56.85
N SER A 126 22.42 -18.57 -55.58
CA SER A 126 23.55 -18.88 -54.67
C SER A 126 23.53 -20.35 -54.25
N ASN A 127 22.34 -20.91 -54.00
CA ASN A 127 22.15 -22.33 -53.69
C ASN A 127 22.57 -23.23 -54.86
N LEU A 128 22.26 -22.83 -56.10
CA LEU A 128 22.69 -23.54 -57.30
C LEU A 128 24.21 -23.49 -57.56
N ARG A 129 24.90 -22.44 -57.09
CA ARG A 129 26.38 -22.39 -57.18
C ARG A 129 27.05 -23.30 -56.16
N ARG A 130 26.49 -23.42 -54.94
CA ARG A 130 27.02 -24.32 -53.91
C ARG A 130 26.94 -25.78 -54.33
N THR A 131 25.79 -26.23 -54.84
CA THR A 131 25.65 -27.62 -55.30
C THR A 131 26.57 -27.94 -56.47
N LYS A 132 26.80 -26.99 -57.40
CA LYS A 132 27.77 -27.18 -58.49
C LYS A 132 29.22 -27.32 -58.03
N GLN A 133 29.62 -26.60 -56.99
CA GLN A 133 30.97 -26.75 -56.42
C GLN A 133 31.13 -28.07 -55.65
N GLU A 134 30.07 -28.56 -55.00
CA GLU A 134 30.08 -29.90 -54.38
C GLU A 134 30.22 -31.00 -55.45
N THR A 135 29.51 -30.89 -56.59
CA THR A 135 29.65 -31.86 -57.68
C THR A 135 31.01 -31.79 -58.40
N GLU A 136 31.59 -30.61 -58.61
CA GLU A 136 32.93 -30.47 -59.21
C GLU A 136 34.07 -30.87 -58.24
N GLY A 137 33.81 -30.87 -56.92
CA GLY A 137 34.74 -31.34 -55.91
C GLY A 137 34.84 -32.87 -55.83
N GLU A 138 33.75 -33.58 -56.10
CA GLU A 138 33.70 -35.06 -56.18
C GLU A 138 34.31 -35.61 -57.48
N GLU A 139 34.22 -34.90 -58.61
CA GLU A 139 34.82 -35.36 -59.88
C GLU A 139 36.35 -35.23 -59.93
N ARG A 140 36.97 -34.49 -59.00
CA ARG A 140 38.45 -34.31 -58.94
C ARG A 140 39.16 -35.30 -58.02
N THR A 141 38.42 -36.16 -57.30
CA THR A 141 38.96 -37.12 -56.33
C THR A 141 38.90 -38.58 -56.79
N THR A 142 38.49 -38.85 -58.03
CA THR A 142 38.55 -40.16 -58.71
C THR A 142 39.43 -40.11 -59.94
#